data_AF-A0A6P4CU52-F1
#
_entry.id   AF-A0A6P4CU52-F1
#
_cell.length_a   1.000
_cell.length_b   1.000
_cell.length_c   1.000
_cell.angle_alpha   90.00
_cell.angle_beta   90.00
_cell.angle_gamma   90.00
#
_symmetry.space_group_name_H-M   'P 1'
#
loop_
_entity.id
_entity.type
_entity.pdbx_description
1 polymer ?
#
loop_
_entity_poly.entity_id
_entity_poly.type
_entity_poly.pdbx_seq_one_letter_code
_entity_poly.pdbx_strand_id
1 'polypeptide(L)'
;MSSSSSNQVAKAKKVKKALQPEWLKSLLKRTFFESSCATHPVLKNELNQYCVTCTELICQNCASGPKHVLHKVITIYKHSYKAVVRIDAMREHIDCSQIQPYKSNKLSVIALEPLPHHGSVKWRRASSCKTCRRKLANPNLYRYCSISCKVQAVLTFILLKEDQKEEAGTSKRVNKRKGTPARAPFF
;
A
#
# COMPACT_ATOMS: atom_id res chain seq x y z
N MET A 1 -10.11 -31.28 17.67
CA MET A 1 -9.14 -30.78 16.66
C MET A 1 -9.54 -29.35 16.29
N SER A 2 -9.21 -28.35 17.12
CA SER A 2 -9.76 -26.99 16.96
C SER A 2 -8.69 -25.89 17.01
N SER A 3 -7.43 -26.26 17.14
CA SER A 3 -6.30 -25.36 17.47
C SER A 3 -5.57 -24.81 16.23
N SER A 4 -5.81 -25.38 15.04
CA SER A 4 -5.07 -25.07 13.81
C SER A 4 -5.67 -23.90 13.02
N SER A 5 -6.98 -23.65 13.10
CA SER A 5 -7.65 -22.56 12.36
C SER A 5 -7.43 -21.17 13.00
N SER A 6 -7.37 -21.10 14.33
CA SER A 6 -7.18 -19.84 15.07
C SER A 6 -5.80 -19.22 14.85
N ASN A 7 -4.76 -20.05 14.64
CA ASN A 7 -3.39 -19.60 14.38
C ASN A 7 -3.19 -19.03 12.96
N GLN A 8 -3.95 -19.49 11.97
CA GLN A 8 -3.84 -19.01 10.59
C GLN A 8 -4.46 -17.62 10.42
N VAL A 9 -5.63 -17.38 11.02
CA VAL A 9 -6.30 -16.06 11.02
C VAL A 9 -5.45 -15.00 11.74
N ALA A 10 -4.81 -15.35 12.85
CA ALA A 10 -3.91 -14.45 13.56
C ALA A 10 -2.66 -14.09 12.74
N LYS A 11 -2.12 -15.04 11.97
CA LYS A 11 -0.95 -14.83 11.09
C LYS A 11 -1.29 -13.91 9.90
N ALA A 12 -2.43 -14.13 9.25
CA ALA A 12 -2.95 -13.26 8.18
C ALA A 12 -3.18 -11.81 8.66
N LYS A 13 -3.80 -11.65 9.84
CA LYS A 13 -4.00 -10.34 10.47
C LYS A 13 -2.68 -9.65 10.81
N LYS A 14 -1.67 -10.39 11.27
CA LYS A 14 -0.32 -9.87 11.58
C LYS A 14 0.42 -9.40 10.33
N VAL A 15 0.31 -10.13 9.22
CA VAL A 15 0.93 -9.76 7.93
C VAL A 15 0.26 -8.51 7.33
N LYS A 16 -1.09 -8.43 7.36
CA LYS A 16 -1.83 -7.25 6.91
C LYS A 16 -1.45 -5.99 7.70
N LYS A 17 -1.29 -6.12 9.02
CA LYS A 17 -0.87 -5.02 9.91
C LYS A 17 0.58 -4.58 9.68
N ALA A 18 1.48 -5.50 9.31
CA ALA A 18 2.86 -5.17 8.97
C ALA A 18 2.97 -4.43 7.63
N LEU A 19 2.10 -4.76 6.67
CA LEU A 19 2.16 -4.20 5.32
C LEU A 19 1.43 -2.86 5.18
N GLN A 20 0.32 -2.71 5.89
CA GLN A 20 -0.40 -1.45 5.98
C GLN A 20 -0.43 -1.00 7.44
N PRO A 21 0.65 -0.38 7.94
CA PRO A 21 0.65 0.16 9.28
C PRO A 21 -0.43 1.24 9.42
N GLU A 22 -0.93 1.44 10.64
CA GLU A 22 -2.09 2.32 10.86
C GLU A 22 -1.82 3.76 10.42
N TRP A 23 -0.58 4.24 10.56
CA TRP A 23 -0.18 5.56 10.06
C TRP A 23 -0.35 5.66 8.54
N LEU A 24 0.02 4.63 7.77
CA LEU A 24 -0.08 4.67 6.31
C LEU A 24 -1.54 4.60 5.87
N LYS A 25 -2.34 3.80 6.56
CA LYS A 25 -3.79 3.72 6.34
C LYS A 25 -4.48 5.05 6.66
N SER A 26 -4.10 5.69 7.75
CA SER A 26 -4.58 7.03 8.14
C SER A 26 -4.18 8.08 7.11
N LEU A 27 -2.90 8.11 6.71
CA LEU A 27 -2.38 9.02 5.69
C LEU A 27 -3.15 8.92 4.36
N LEU A 28 -3.46 7.72 3.89
CA LEU A 28 -4.15 7.50 2.62
C LEU A 28 -5.67 7.77 2.68
N LYS A 29 -6.27 7.92 3.86
CA LYS A 29 -7.71 8.19 4.03
C LYS A 29 -8.03 9.66 4.26
N ARG A 30 -7.04 10.46 4.66
CA ARG A 30 -7.27 11.86 5.01
C ARG A 30 -7.38 12.72 3.77
N THR A 31 -8.21 13.76 3.88
CA THR A 31 -8.19 14.90 2.98
C THR A 31 -7.17 15.92 3.49
N PHE A 32 -6.48 16.57 2.56
CA PHE A 32 -5.44 17.55 2.84
C PHE A 32 -5.90 18.93 2.35
N PHE A 33 -5.40 20.00 2.96
CA PHE A 33 -5.66 21.39 2.54
C PHE A 33 -7.10 21.90 2.73
N GLU A 34 -7.98 21.17 3.44
CA GLU A 34 -9.37 21.57 3.68
C GLU A 34 -9.58 22.36 4.98
N SER A 35 -8.69 22.19 5.96
CA SER A 35 -8.84 22.78 7.29
C SER A 35 -7.59 23.54 7.72
N SER A 36 -7.82 24.62 8.47
CA SER A 36 -6.80 25.37 9.19
C SER A 36 -6.59 24.81 10.59
N CYS A 37 -5.44 25.13 11.19
CA CYS A 37 -5.16 24.70 12.55
C CYS A 37 -5.99 25.49 13.58
N ALA A 38 -6.81 24.79 14.36
CA ALA A 38 -7.60 25.41 15.44
C ALA A 38 -6.72 26.04 16.54
N THR A 39 -5.59 25.43 16.85
CA THR A 39 -4.65 25.92 17.88
C THR A 39 -3.81 27.10 17.40
N HIS A 40 -3.60 27.22 16.09
CA HIS A 40 -2.74 28.24 15.50
C HIS A 40 -3.50 28.95 14.36
N PRO A 41 -4.37 29.92 14.68
CA PRO A 41 -5.17 30.67 13.71
C PRO A 41 -4.32 31.72 12.99
N VAL A 42 -3.21 31.28 12.39
CA VAL A 42 -2.30 32.11 11.60
C VAL A 42 -2.76 32.09 10.14
N LEU A 43 -2.68 33.24 9.47
CA LEU A 43 -3.02 33.36 8.05
C LEU A 43 -2.20 32.35 7.23
N LYS A 44 -2.89 31.57 6.37
CA LYS A 44 -2.28 30.53 5.51
C LYS A 44 -1.66 29.32 6.23
N ASN A 45 -2.02 29.10 7.50
CA ASN A 45 -1.55 27.94 8.26
C ASN A 45 -2.43 26.70 8.01
N GLU A 46 -2.16 26.04 6.90
CA GLU A 46 -2.87 24.83 6.49
C GLU A 46 -2.35 23.59 7.25
N LEU A 47 -3.23 22.60 7.44
CA LEU A 47 -2.80 21.27 7.88
C LEU A 47 -2.13 20.55 6.70
N ASN A 48 -0.81 20.71 6.58
CA ASN A 48 0.00 20.12 5.52
C ASN A 48 1.17 19.26 6.05
N GLN A 49 1.25 19.06 7.37
CA GLN A 49 2.24 18.20 8.00
C GLN A 49 1.56 16.93 8.50
N TYR A 50 2.15 15.76 8.26
CA TYR A 50 1.64 14.50 8.78
C TYR A 50 2.62 13.89 9.78
N CYS A 51 2.23 13.83 11.06
CA CYS A 51 3.01 13.18 12.09
C CYS A 51 2.80 11.67 12.04
N VAL A 52 3.84 10.91 11.67
CA VAL A 52 3.81 9.45 11.59
C VAL A 52 3.67 8.83 12.98
N THR A 53 4.30 9.41 13.99
CA THR A 53 4.24 8.92 15.38
C THR A 53 2.84 9.07 15.98
N CYS A 54 2.20 10.23 15.78
CA CYS A 54 0.87 10.51 16.32
C CYS A 54 -0.26 10.05 15.38
N THR A 55 0.04 9.75 14.11
CA THR A 55 -0.93 9.46 13.05
C THR A 55 -1.92 10.61 12.76
N GLU A 56 -1.45 11.85 12.91
CA GLU A 56 -2.23 13.08 12.87
C GLU A 56 -1.75 14.07 11.81
N LEU A 57 -2.69 14.77 11.18
CA LEU A 57 -2.44 15.95 10.36
C LEU A 57 -2.31 17.16 11.27
N ILE A 58 -1.19 17.86 11.14
CA ILE A 58 -0.83 19.02 11.94
C ILE A 58 -0.38 20.16 11.01
N CYS A 59 -0.23 21.36 11.55
CA CYS A 59 0.35 22.47 10.82
C CYS A 59 1.86 22.59 11.09
N GLN A 60 2.53 23.48 10.36
CA GLN A 60 3.97 23.71 10.54
C GLN A 60 4.32 24.15 11.97
N ASN A 61 3.49 24.98 12.61
CA ASN A 61 3.73 25.42 13.99
C ASN A 61 3.58 24.28 15.00
N CYS A 62 2.58 23.41 14.81
CA CYS A 62 2.43 22.21 15.63
C CYS A 62 3.62 21.27 15.48
N ALA A 63 4.16 21.13 14.25
CA ALA A 63 5.31 20.28 13.98
C ALA A 63 6.58 20.76 14.71
N SER A 64 6.81 22.08 14.75
CA SER A 64 7.92 22.69 15.51
C SER A 64 7.67 22.77 17.02
N GLY A 65 6.45 22.46 17.47
CA GLY A 65 6.07 22.55 18.88
C GLY A 65 6.63 21.40 19.73
N PRO A 66 6.61 21.55 21.07
CA PRO A 66 7.21 20.58 21.99
C PRO A 66 6.60 19.17 21.88
N LYS A 67 5.33 19.07 21.45
CA LYS A 67 4.65 17.78 21.25
C LYS A 67 5.18 16.99 20.05
N HIS A 68 5.72 17.65 19.02
CA HIS A 68 6.09 16.99 17.76
C HIS A 68 7.55 17.19 17.33
N VAL A 69 8.34 17.98 18.06
CA VAL A 69 9.74 18.29 17.71
C VAL A 69 10.63 17.06 17.57
N LEU A 70 10.34 15.97 18.31
CA LEU A 70 11.07 14.69 18.23
C LEU A 70 10.33 13.62 17.41
N HIS A 71 9.22 13.98 16.77
CA HIS A 71 8.42 13.03 15.99
C HIS A 71 8.84 13.01 14.53
N LYS A 72 8.56 11.89 13.86
CA LYS A 72 8.74 11.81 12.42
C LYS A 72 7.56 12.48 11.73
N VAL A 73 7.84 13.56 11.00
CA VAL A 73 6.83 14.37 10.33
C VAL A 73 7.12 14.40 8.83
N ILE A 74 6.08 14.15 8.03
CA ILE A 74 6.14 14.19 6.57
C ILE A 74 5.39 15.43 6.08
N THR A 75 6.07 16.30 5.34
CA THR A 75 5.43 17.43 4.65
C THR A 75 4.65 16.94 3.44
N ILE A 76 3.39 17.34 3.35
CA ILE A 76 2.47 17.06 2.25
C ILE A 76 2.37 18.29 1.35
N TYR A 77 2.62 18.10 0.06
CA TYR A 77 2.56 19.13 -0.95
C TYR A 77 1.32 18.94 -1.84
N LYS A 78 0.89 20.02 -2.49
CA LYS A 78 -0.21 19.99 -3.45
C LYS A 78 0.34 19.96 -4.88
N HIS A 79 -0.06 18.97 -5.67
CA HIS A 79 0.26 18.89 -7.09
C HIS A 79 -0.94 18.37 -7.88
N SER A 80 -1.39 19.13 -8.88
CA SER A 80 -2.59 18.82 -9.68
C SER A 80 -3.80 18.47 -8.81
N TYR A 81 -4.06 19.27 -7.78
CA TYR A 81 -5.16 19.10 -6.80
C TYR A 81 -5.09 17.82 -5.95
N LYS A 82 -3.99 17.08 -5.99
CA LYS A 82 -3.78 15.87 -5.18
C LYS A 82 -2.59 16.04 -4.24
N ALA A 83 -2.64 15.30 -3.14
CA ALA A 83 -1.58 15.25 -2.14
C ALA A 83 -0.39 14.42 -2.66
N VAL A 84 0.79 15.03 -2.60
CA VAL A 84 2.06 14.42 -2.98
C VAL A 84 3.10 14.62 -1.89
N VAL A 85 4.06 13.72 -1.83
CA VAL A 85 5.15 13.74 -0.84
C VAL A 85 6.49 13.66 -1.55
N ARG A 86 7.52 14.26 -0.98
CA ARG A 86 8.89 14.11 -1.48
C ARG A 86 9.32 12.65 -1.35
N ILE A 87 10.03 12.16 -2.37
CA ILE A 87 10.50 10.77 -2.39
C ILE A 87 11.50 10.53 -1.26
N ASP A 88 12.41 11.47 -1.02
CA ASP A 88 13.45 11.33 0.00
C ASP A 88 12.84 11.13 1.39
N ALA A 89 11.90 12.00 1.75
CA ALA A 89 11.17 11.91 3.02
C ALA A 89 10.37 10.60 3.14
N MET A 90 9.71 10.17 2.07
CA MET A 90 8.87 8.97 2.11
C MET A 90 9.67 7.66 2.12
N ARG A 91 10.91 7.67 1.58
CA ARG A 91 11.78 6.51 1.52
C ARG A 91 12.22 6.02 2.91
N GLU A 92 12.27 6.91 3.89
CA GLU A 92 12.56 6.56 5.29
C GLU A 92 11.44 5.74 5.94
N HIS A 93 10.26 5.71 5.33
CA HIS A 93 9.06 5.07 5.89
C HIS A 93 8.58 3.86 5.10
N ILE A 94 8.67 3.91 3.77
CA ILE A 94 8.22 2.82 2.89
C ILE A 94 9.13 2.64 1.68
N ASP A 95 9.12 1.44 1.11
CA ASP A 95 9.74 1.21 -0.19
C ASP A 95 8.99 1.97 -1.30
N CYS A 96 9.62 3.01 -1.82
CA CYS A 96 9.10 3.83 -2.91
C CYS A 96 9.46 3.27 -4.30
N SER A 97 10.15 2.13 -4.40
CA SER A 97 10.53 1.53 -5.68
C SER A 97 9.29 1.19 -6.53
N GLN A 98 9.44 1.26 -7.84
CA GLN A 98 8.39 0.96 -8.83
C GLN A 98 7.14 1.86 -8.77
N ILE A 99 7.15 2.90 -7.92
CA ILE A 99 6.17 3.98 -7.95
C ILE A 99 6.70 5.06 -8.88
N GLN A 100 5.85 5.51 -9.81
CA GLN A 100 6.21 6.59 -10.71
C GLN A 100 6.48 7.89 -9.95
N PRO A 101 7.67 8.50 -10.10
CA PRO A 101 7.94 9.84 -9.61
C PRO A 101 7.35 10.89 -10.55
N TYR A 102 6.96 12.02 -9.98
CA TYR A 102 6.54 13.23 -10.67
C TYR A 102 7.52 14.35 -10.35
N LYS A 103 7.70 15.28 -11.30
CA LYS A 103 8.47 16.50 -11.07
C LYS A 103 7.50 17.61 -10.67
N SER A 104 7.69 18.19 -9.50
CA SER A 104 6.95 19.36 -9.03
C SER A 104 7.94 20.38 -8.50
N ASN A 105 7.98 21.59 -9.09
CA ASN A 105 8.89 22.68 -8.69
C ASN A 105 10.34 22.22 -8.49
N LYS A 106 10.89 21.50 -9.47
CA LYS A 106 12.25 20.90 -9.46
C LYS A 106 12.48 19.79 -8.40
N LEU A 107 11.47 19.44 -7.60
CA LEU A 107 11.53 18.33 -6.64
C LEU A 107 10.96 17.05 -7.24
N SER A 108 11.52 15.91 -6.85
CA SER A 108 10.95 14.59 -7.14
C SER A 108 9.96 14.19 -6.05
N VAL A 109 8.71 14.02 -6.46
CA VAL A 109 7.57 13.72 -5.58
C VAL A 109 6.84 12.47 -6.04
N ILE A 110 6.15 11.80 -5.13
CA ILE A 110 5.24 10.69 -5.42
C ILE A 110 3.85 11.04 -4.88
N ALA A 111 2.83 10.60 -5.59
CA ALA A 111 1.46 10.86 -5.18
C ALA A 111 0.96 9.82 -4.19
N LEU A 112 0.20 10.29 -3.20
CA LEU A 112 -0.49 9.42 -2.25
C LEU A 112 -1.59 8.64 -2.98
N GLU A 113 -2.38 9.33 -3.79
CA GLU A 113 -3.48 8.80 -4.60
C GLU A 113 -3.21 8.91 -6.11
N PRO A 114 -3.93 8.14 -6.96
CA PRO A 114 -3.81 8.29 -8.40
C PRO A 114 -4.18 9.72 -8.83
N LEU A 115 -3.30 10.36 -9.61
CA LEU A 115 -3.62 11.66 -10.21
C LEU A 115 -4.74 11.51 -11.25
N PRO A 116 -5.51 12.59 -11.51
CA PRO A 116 -6.55 12.61 -12.55
C PRO A 116 -5.99 12.14 -13.90
N HIS A 117 -6.71 11.26 -14.59
CA HIS A 117 -6.34 10.78 -15.93
C HIS A 117 -6.31 11.96 -16.93
N HIS A 118 -5.12 12.30 -17.42
CA HIS A 118 -4.99 13.13 -18.60
C HIS A 118 -4.85 12.20 -19.81
N GLY A 119 -5.95 11.97 -20.53
CA GLY A 119 -5.94 11.21 -21.79
C GLY A 119 -7.04 10.14 -21.92
N SER A 120 -7.37 9.81 -23.17
CA SER A 120 -8.43 8.90 -23.56
C SER A 120 -8.20 7.45 -23.11
N VAL A 121 -9.30 6.76 -22.79
CA VAL A 121 -9.40 5.45 -22.11
C VAL A 121 -8.84 4.27 -22.95
N LYS A 122 -8.40 4.51 -24.19
CA LYS A 122 -7.87 3.48 -25.09
C LYS A 122 -6.35 3.30 -24.92
N TRP A 123 -5.90 2.69 -23.82
CA TRP A 123 -4.47 2.39 -23.64
C TRP A 123 -4.21 0.91 -23.34
N ARG A 124 -3.16 0.36 -23.98
CA ARG A 124 -2.76 -1.05 -23.83
C ARG A 124 -2.43 -1.38 -22.37
N ARG A 125 -2.93 -2.52 -21.90
CA ARG A 125 -2.68 -3.07 -20.55
C ARG A 125 -1.20 -3.20 -20.19
N ALA A 126 -0.33 -3.37 -21.18
CA ALA A 126 1.11 -3.59 -20.97
C ALA A 126 1.85 -2.36 -20.41
N SER A 127 1.28 -1.17 -20.53
CA SER A 127 1.96 0.10 -20.25
C SER A 127 1.22 0.97 -19.23
N SER A 128 0.52 0.32 -18.29
CA SER A 128 -0.30 0.98 -17.29
C SER A 128 -0.05 0.46 -15.88
N CYS A 129 -0.49 1.26 -14.90
CA CYS A 129 -0.51 0.95 -13.49
C CYS A 129 -1.27 -0.36 -13.26
N LYS A 130 -0.66 -1.30 -12.53
CA LYS A 130 -1.27 -2.61 -12.25
C LYS A 130 -2.60 -2.52 -11.49
N THR A 131 -2.82 -1.44 -10.76
CA THR A 131 -4.00 -1.26 -9.89
C THR A 131 -5.09 -0.45 -10.59
N CYS A 132 -4.80 0.80 -10.98
CA CYS A 132 -5.81 1.72 -11.53
C CYS A 132 -5.77 1.86 -13.05
N ARG A 133 -4.89 1.14 -13.76
CA ARG A 133 -4.73 1.17 -15.22
C ARG A 133 -4.35 2.54 -15.81
N ARG A 134 -3.88 3.48 -14.98
CA ARG A 134 -3.28 4.76 -15.43
C ARG A 134 -2.01 4.54 -16.25
N LYS A 135 -1.84 5.27 -17.35
CA LYS A 135 -0.60 5.24 -18.16
C LYS A 135 0.61 5.61 -17.30
N LEU A 136 1.67 4.82 -17.41
CA LEU A 136 2.94 5.10 -16.77
C LEU A 136 3.92 5.71 -17.79
N ALA A 137 4.75 6.64 -17.34
CA ALA A 137 5.74 7.30 -18.18
C ALA A 137 6.84 6.32 -18.64
N ASN A 138 7.26 5.42 -17.75
CA ASN A 138 8.20 4.35 -18.05
C ASN A 138 7.71 3.02 -17.45
N PRO A 139 6.96 2.21 -18.21
CA PRO A 139 6.41 0.93 -17.75
C PRO A 139 7.46 -0.14 -17.41
N ASN A 140 8.70 0.00 -17.89
CA ASN A 140 9.77 -0.95 -17.59
C ASN A 140 10.31 -0.75 -16.17
N LEU A 141 10.32 0.49 -15.68
CA LEU A 141 10.80 0.86 -14.35
C LEU A 141 9.69 0.94 -13.31
N TYR A 142 8.50 1.41 -13.72
CA TYR A 142 7.40 1.68 -12.81
C TYR A 142 6.23 0.73 -13.06
N ARG A 143 5.59 0.31 -11.97
CA ARG A 143 4.41 -0.58 -11.99
C ARG A 143 3.18 0.07 -11.37
N TYR A 144 3.38 1.13 -10.59
CA TYR A 144 2.35 1.84 -9.84
C TYR A 144 2.46 3.34 -10.10
N CYS A 145 1.33 4.04 -10.15
CA CYS A 145 1.30 5.49 -10.31
C CYS A 145 1.25 6.25 -8.97
N SER A 146 0.87 5.59 -7.87
CA SER A 146 0.72 6.19 -6.54
C SER A 146 1.04 5.18 -5.43
N ILE A 147 1.22 5.69 -4.22
CA ILE A 147 1.42 4.87 -3.02
C ILE A 147 0.20 3.99 -2.75
N SER A 148 -1.02 4.55 -2.82
CA SER A 148 -2.25 3.77 -2.64
C SER A 148 -2.36 2.61 -3.65
N CYS A 149 -1.96 2.81 -4.91
CA CYS A 149 -1.95 1.74 -5.90
C CYS A 149 -1.01 0.59 -5.53
N LYS A 150 0.20 0.91 -5.06
CA LYS A 150 1.18 -0.10 -4.63
C LYS A 150 0.65 -0.86 -3.41
N VAL A 151 0.19 -0.14 -2.39
CA VAL A 151 -0.36 -0.73 -1.16
C VAL A 151 -1.53 -1.68 -1.47
N GLN A 152 -2.48 -1.24 -2.29
CA GLN A 152 -3.62 -2.06 -2.69
C GLN A 152 -3.18 -3.32 -3.44
N ALA A 153 -2.25 -3.21 -4.40
CA ALA A 153 -1.79 -4.36 -5.15
C ALA A 153 -1.10 -5.41 -4.28
N VAL A 154 -0.30 -4.99 -3.31
CA VAL A 154 0.38 -5.92 -2.40
C VAL A 154 -0.62 -6.56 -1.43
N LEU A 155 -1.59 -5.79 -0.91
CA LEU A 155 -2.68 -6.34 -0.09
C LEU A 155 -3.50 -7.40 -0.84
N THR A 156 -3.91 -7.11 -2.08
CA THR A 156 -4.63 -8.07 -2.92
C THR A 156 -3.81 -9.32 -3.19
N PHE A 157 -2.51 -9.18 -3.51
CA PHE A 157 -1.64 -10.33 -3.76
C PHE A 157 -1.51 -11.26 -2.55
N ILE A 158 -1.46 -10.70 -1.33
CA ILE A 158 -1.40 -11.51 -0.11
C ILE A 158 -2.72 -12.22 0.13
N LEU A 159 -3.85 -11.52 -0.01
CA LEU A 159 -5.19 -12.12 0.14
C LEU A 159 -5.37 -13.33 -0.79
N LEU A 160 -5.02 -13.18 -2.06
CA LEU A 160 -5.13 -14.28 -3.04
C LEU A 160 -4.19 -15.46 -2.74
N LYS A 161 -3.05 -15.23 -2.07
CA LYS A 161 -2.13 -16.29 -1.64
C LYS A 161 -2.60 -17.03 -0.39
N GLU A 162 -3.45 -16.42 0.42
CA GLU A 162 -4.07 -17.07 1.58
C GLU A 162 -5.05 -18.15 1.09
N ASP A 163 -5.88 -17.83 0.09
CA ASP A 163 -6.87 -18.76 -0.49
C ASP A 163 -6.20 -19.99 -1.14
N GLN A 164 -5.09 -19.79 -1.86
CA GLN A 164 -4.34 -20.86 -2.54
C GLN A 164 -3.61 -21.81 -1.56
N LYS A 165 -3.38 -21.42 -0.30
CA LYS A 165 -2.79 -22.29 0.73
C LYS A 165 -3.82 -23.16 1.42
N GLU A 166 -5.08 -22.75 1.48
CA GLU A 166 -6.16 -23.58 2.03
C GLU A 166 -6.50 -24.75 1.09
N GLU A 167 -6.46 -24.54 -0.23
CA GLU A 167 -6.73 -25.61 -1.21
C GLU A 167 -5.61 -26.67 -1.30
N ALA A 168 -4.35 -26.32 -1.03
CA ALA A 168 -3.25 -27.29 -1.02
C ALA A 168 -3.28 -28.24 0.20
N GLY A 169 -4.10 -27.95 1.23
CA GLY A 169 -4.23 -28.75 2.45
C GLY A 169 -5.15 -29.98 2.34
N THR A 170 -5.89 -30.13 1.24
CA THR A 170 -6.84 -31.23 1.00
C THR A 170 -6.42 -32.14 -0.15
N SER A 171 -5.13 -32.35 -0.39
CA SER A 171 -4.70 -33.49 -1.21
C SER A 171 -4.81 -34.77 -0.38
N LYS A 172 -6.02 -35.34 -0.30
CA LYS A 172 -6.23 -36.71 0.18
C LYS A 172 -5.41 -37.63 -0.73
N ARG A 173 -4.31 -38.20 -0.21
CA ARG A 173 -3.64 -39.34 -0.84
C ARG A 173 -4.69 -40.45 -1.01
N VAL A 174 -5.16 -40.65 -2.23
CA VAL A 174 -5.92 -41.85 -2.58
C VAL A 174 -4.93 -43.00 -2.50
N ASN A 175 -4.94 -43.74 -1.39
CA ASN A 175 -4.27 -45.03 -1.31
C ASN A 175 -4.86 -45.91 -2.43
N LYS A 176 -4.06 -46.18 -3.47
CA LYS A 176 -4.36 -47.27 -4.40
C LYS A 176 -4.46 -48.54 -3.56
N ARG A 177 -5.67 -49.10 -3.46
CA ARG A 177 -5.87 -50.43 -2.89
C ARG A 177 -4.98 -51.39 -3.68
N LYS A 178 -4.11 -52.12 -2.99
CA LYS A 178 -3.36 -53.24 -3.61
C LYS A 178 -4.40 -54.15 -4.26
N GLY A 179 -4.27 -54.39 -5.57
CA GLY A 179 -5.14 -55.33 -6.28
C GLY A 179 -5.07 -56.70 -5.61
N THR A 180 -6.18 -57.44 -5.66
CA THR A 180 -6.26 -58.82 -5.20
C THR A 180 -5.12 -59.62 -5.84
N PRO A 181 -4.25 -60.30 -5.08
CA PRO A 181 -3.17 -61.07 -5.66
C PRO A 181 -3.78 -62.25 -6.43
N ALA A 182 -3.61 -62.26 -7.75
CA ALA A 182 -3.84 -63.46 -8.54
C ALA A 182 -2.79 -64.49 -8.12
N ARG A 183 -3.22 -65.62 -7.56
CA ARG A 183 -2.37 -66.80 -7.41
C ARG A 183 -1.93 -67.24 -8.81
N ALA A 184 -0.63 -67.46 -9.00
CA ALA A 184 -0.12 -68.07 -10.21
C ALA A 184 -0.74 -69.48 -10.37
N PRO A 185 -1.21 -69.86 -11.57
CA PRO A 185 -1.56 -71.25 -11.82
C PRO A 185 -0.28 -72.08 -11.81
N PHE A 186 -0.29 -73.15 -11.02
CA PHE A 186 0.71 -74.21 -11.12
C PHE A 186 0.54 -74.88 -12.48
N PHE A 187 1.54 -74.76 -13.35
CA PHE A 187 2.20 -75.82 -14.12
C PHE A 187 3.21 -75.18 -15.08
#